data_AF-A0AAE1HVK8-F1
#
_entry.id   AF-A0AAE1HVK8-F1
#
_cell.length_a   1.000
_cell.length_b   1.000
_cell.length_c   1.000
_cell.angle_alpha   90.00
_cell.angle_beta   90.00
_cell.angle_gamma   90.00
#
_symmetry.space_group_name_H-M   'P 1'
#
loop_
_entity.id
_entity.type
_entity.pdbx_description
1 polymer ?
#
loop_
_entity_poly.entity_id
_entity_poly.type
_entity_poly.pdbx_seq_one_letter_code
_entity_poly.pdbx_strand_id
1 'polypeptide(L)'
;MSENPASISTKPDKVNFKAGNIEVEWTKFKHKFELYLIGAKQEKETSQVKFAQMLCLAGEDALEVYNSFKEKLITKTTNDQGMIIVTDDKSQDFDAVTAEFEKYAKEQKSLTACREYFNKRNQKAGEPLANWLTDLKNRIQHCEYQQIEDSIRHDGGC
;
A
#
# COMPACT_ATOMS: atom_id res chain seq x y z
N MET A 1 3.19 -25.16 35.86
CA MET A 1 3.73 -25.13 34.49
C MET A 1 3.14 -23.89 33.84
N SER A 2 3.95 -22.85 33.69
CA SER A 2 3.51 -21.53 33.21
C SER A 2 3.19 -21.63 31.73
N GLU A 3 1.94 -21.35 31.35
CA GLU A 3 1.59 -21.11 29.96
C GLU A 3 2.28 -19.83 29.49
N ASN A 4 2.97 -19.94 28.35
CA ASN A 4 3.62 -18.84 27.66
C ASN A 4 2.56 -18.16 26.78
N PRO A 5 2.13 -16.91 27.05
CA PRO A 5 1.21 -16.24 26.15
C PRO A 5 2.00 -15.88 24.88
N ALA A 6 1.68 -16.56 23.78
CA ALA A 6 2.28 -16.31 22.49
C ALA A 6 2.28 -14.81 22.16
N SER A 7 3.48 -14.20 22.16
CA SER A 7 3.73 -12.91 21.55
C SER A 7 3.48 -13.01 20.05
N ILE A 8 2.26 -12.72 19.61
CA ILE A 8 1.93 -12.62 18.19
C ILE A 8 2.21 -11.18 17.75
N SER A 9 3.48 -10.80 17.67
CA SER A 9 3.92 -9.76 16.74
C SER A 9 4.50 -10.49 15.54
N THR A 10 3.63 -10.96 14.65
CA THR A 10 4.07 -11.60 13.41
C THR A 10 4.51 -10.51 12.44
N LYS A 11 5.67 -10.68 11.82
CA LYS A 11 6.19 -9.76 10.81
C LYS A 11 5.19 -9.65 9.65
N PRO A 12 4.99 -8.46 9.07
CA PRO A 12 4.13 -8.31 7.90
C PRO A 12 4.64 -9.17 6.74
N ASP A 13 3.71 -9.70 5.95
CA ASP A 13 4.01 -10.37 4.69
C ASP A 13 4.55 -9.34 3.68
N LYS A 14 5.37 -9.78 2.73
CA LYS A 14 5.85 -8.92 1.63
C LYS A 14 4.66 -8.38 0.81
N VAL A 15 4.82 -7.17 0.28
CA VAL A 15 3.79 -6.55 -0.58
C VAL A 15 3.75 -7.27 -1.92
N ASN A 16 2.56 -7.64 -2.37
CA ASN A 16 2.37 -8.20 -3.71
C ASN A 16 2.05 -7.09 -4.73
N PHE A 17 3.09 -6.50 -5.32
CA PHE A 17 2.94 -5.47 -6.37
C PHE A 17 2.41 -6.02 -7.71
N LYS A 18 2.27 -7.34 -7.86
CA LYS A 18 1.67 -7.99 -9.02
C LYS A 18 0.18 -8.28 -8.83
N ALA A 19 -0.38 -7.97 -7.67
CA ALA A 19 -1.81 -8.08 -7.44
C ALA A 19 -2.57 -7.09 -8.33
N GLY A 20 -3.77 -7.47 -8.76
CA GLY A 20 -4.62 -6.59 -9.58
C GLY A 20 -5.05 -5.29 -8.87
N ASN A 21 -4.89 -5.22 -7.54
CA ASN A 21 -5.16 -4.02 -6.75
C ASN A 21 -4.01 -3.75 -5.77
N ILE A 22 -3.01 -2.98 -6.22
CA ILE A 22 -1.83 -2.63 -5.43
C ILE A 22 -2.20 -1.74 -4.24
N GLU A 23 -3.21 -0.86 -4.37
CA GLU A 23 -3.70 0.01 -3.30
C GLU A 23 -4.12 -0.80 -2.05
N VAL A 24 -4.85 -1.89 -2.25
CA VAL A 24 -5.30 -2.77 -1.16
C VAL A 24 -4.13 -3.48 -0.50
N GLU A 25 -3.23 -4.05 -1.31
CA GLU A 25 -2.07 -4.77 -0.79
C GLU A 25 -1.13 -3.85 -0.02
N TRP A 26 -0.88 -2.64 -0.52
CA TRP A 26 -0.09 -1.63 0.18
C TRP A 26 -0.73 -1.18 1.49
N THR A 27 -2.04 -0.86 1.47
CA THR A 27 -2.77 -0.45 2.68
C THR A 27 -2.74 -1.53 3.76
N LYS A 28 -2.96 -2.79 3.36
CA LYS A 28 -2.89 -3.94 4.27
C LYS A 28 -1.50 -4.12 4.85
N PHE A 29 -0.46 -3.98 4.02
CA PHE A 29 0.93 -4.05 4.48
C PHE A 29 1.25 -2.94 5.47
N LYS A 30 0.95 -1.68 5.12
CA LYS A 30 1.18 -0.50 5.99
C LYS A 30 0.55 -0.70 7.36
N HIS A 31 -0.72 -1.11 7.40
CA HIS A 31 -1.41 -1.36 8.66
C HIS A 31 -0.76 -2.47 9.49
N LYS A 32 -0.39 -3.60 8.85
CA LYS A 32 0.34 -4.67 9.54
C LYS A 32 1.72 -4.21 10.04
N PHE A 33 2.40 -3.36 9.29
CA PHE A 33 3.70 -2.80 9.67
C PHE A 33 3.58 -1.87 10.89
N GLU A 34 2.56 -1.01 10.93
CA GLU A 34 2.26 -0.16 12.10
C GLU A 34 1.97 -1.00 13.35
N LEU A 35 1.15 -2.06 13.22
CA LEU A 35 0.90 -3.01 14.30
C LEU A 35 2.17 -3.74 14.75
N TYR A 36 3.03 -4.12 13.79
CA TYR A 36 4.32 -4.73 14.08
C TYR A 36 5.22 -3.78 14.89
N LEU A 37 5.29 -2.49 14.51
CA LEU A 37 6.06 -1.50 15.27
C LEU A 37 5.56 -1.38 16.71
N ILE A 38 4.24 -1.31 16.92
CA ILE A 38 3.63 -1.27 18.25
C ILE A 38 3.97 -2.54 19.04
N GLY A 39 3.79 -3.72 18.43
CA GLY A 39 4.06 -5.01 19.08
C GLY A 39 5.54 -5.22 19.41
N ALA A 40 6.44 -4.68 18.57
CA ALA A 40 7.88 -4.69 18.78
C ALA A 40 8.37 -3.57 19.72
N LYS A 41 7.49 -2.67 20.18
CA LYS A 41 7.83 -1.46 20.95
C LYS A 41 8.81 -0.52 20.24
N GLN A 42 8.67 -0.43 18.92
CA GLN A 42 9.50 0.38 18.01
C GLN A 42 8.71 1.58 17.45
N GLU A 43 7.55 1.89 18.02
CA GLU A 43 6.69 3.00 17.59
C GLU A 43 7.34 4.37 17.78
N LYS A 44 8.33 4.49 18.67
CA LYS A 44 9.08 5.73 18.96
C LYS A 44 10.44 5.81 18.24
N GLU A 45 10.76 4.81 17.42
CA GLU A 45 11.99 4.83 16.63
C GLU A 45 12.01 6.00 15.64
N THR A 46 13.21 6.36 15.20
CA THR A 46 13.39 7.46 14.23
C THR A 46 12.72 7.15 12.90
N SER A 47 12.35 8.20 12.18
CA SER A 47 11.77 8.10 10.83
C SER A 47 12.63 7.23 9.91
N GLN A 48 13.95 7.45 9.93
CA GLN A 48 14.92 6.68 9.14
C GLN A 48 14.95 5.19 9.49
N VAL A 49 14.87 4.83 10.78
CA VAL A 49 14.83 3.42 11.22
C VAL A 49 13.54 2.74 10.77
N LYS A 50 12.39 3.42 10.92
CA LYS A 50 11.09 2.90 10.45
C LYS A 50 11.08 2.72 8.93
N PHE A 51 11.61 3.68 8.18
CA PHE A 51 11.79 3.59 6.73
C PHE A 51 12.61 2.34 6.35
N ALA A 52 13.79 2.16 6.97
CA ALA A 52 14.67 1.03 6.66
C ALA A 52 13.98 -0.31 6.97
N GLN A 53 13.30 -0.42 8.11
CA GLN A 53 12.55 -1.62 8.48
C GLN A 53 11.39 -1.90 7.52
N MET A 54 10.62 -0.87 7.16
CA MET A 54 9.52 -0.97 6.21
C MET A 54 10.00 -1.52 4.88
N LEU A 55 11.06 -0.94 4.32
CA LEU A 55 11.57 -1.34 3.00
C LEU A 55 12.14 -2.77 3.00
N CYS A 56 12.86 -3.15 4.07
CA CYS A 56 13.35 -4.52 4.25
C CYS A 56 12.22 -5.55 4.33
N LEU A 57 11.11 -5.22 5.00
CA LEU A 57 9.97 -6.13 5.15
C LEU A 57 9.05 -6.15 3.91
N ALA A 58 8.94 -5.03 3.20
CA ALA A 58 8.10 -4.91 2.01
C ALA A 58 8.61 -5.79 0.85
N GLY A 59 9.92 -6.01 0.75
CA GLY A 59 10.55 -6.93 -0.20
C GLY A 59 11.24 -6.24 -1.39
N GLU A 60 11.78 -7.05 -2.31
CA GLU A 60 12.57 -6.58 -3.45
C GLU A 60 11.75 -5.72 -4.43
N ASP A 61 10.53 -6.13 -4.76
CA ASP A 61 9.61 -5.35 -5.60
C ASP A 61 9.36 -3.94 -5.01
N ALA A 62 9.29 -3.83 -3.68
CA ALA A 62 9.14 -2.53 -3.01
C ALA A 62 10.38 -1.64 -3.18
N LEU A 63 11.57 -2.24 -3.18
CA LEU A 63 12.82 -1.54 -3.39
C LEU A 63 12.92 -1.00 -4.82
N GLU A 64 12.46 -1.76 -5.82
CA GLU A 64 12.36 -1.28 -7.21
C GLU A 64 11.41 -0.09 -7.33
N VAL A 65 10.22 -0.20 -6.73
CA VAL A 65 9.22 0.89 -6.69
C VAL A 65 9.79 2.12 -5.98
N TYR A 66 10.44 1.96 -4.82
CA TYR A 66 11.11 3.05 -4.11
C TYR A 66 12.17 3.73 -4.99
N ASN A 67 13.01 2.95 -5.67
CA ASN A 67 14.03 3.48 -6.57
C ASN A 67 13.45 4.29 -7.72
N SER A 68 12.21 4.02 -8.14
CA SER A 68 11.52 4.77 -9.21
C SER A 68 11.12 6.19 -8.82
N PHE A 69 10.94 6.47 -7.52
CA PHE A 69 10.47 7.79 -7.06
C PHE A 69 11.37 8.48 -6.03
N LYS A 70 12.40 7.82 -5.48
CA LYS A 70 13.24 8.39 -4.40
C LYS A 70 13.83 9.77 -4.73
N GLU A 71 14.19 10.03 -5.98
CA GLU A 71 14.74 11.32 -6.41
C GLU A 71 13.71 12.46 -6.31
N LYS A 72 12.40 12.16 -6.39
CA LYS A 72 11.33 13.15 -6.20
C LYS A 72 11.25 13.67 -4.76
N LEU A 73 11.78 12.90 -3.80
CA LEU A 73 11.81 13.25 -2.38
C LEU A 73 13.03 14.10 -2.00
N ILE A 74 13.94 14.35 -2.96
CA ILE A 74 15.13 15.17 -2.75
C ILE A 74 14.91 16.52 -3.43
N THR A 75 14.84 17.59 -2.64
CA THR A 75 14.75 18.95 -3.15
C THR A 75 16.15 19.46 -3.45
N LYS A 76 16.39 19.85 -4.69
CA LYS A 76 17.65 20.38 -5.18
C LYS A 76 17.42 21.79 -5.72
N THR A 77 18.23 22.75 -5.32
CA THR A 77 18.23 24.11 -5.87
C THR A 77 19.56 24.41 -6.54
N THR A 78 19.58 25.40 -7.43
CA THR A 78 20.82 25.84 -8.08
C THR A 78 21.21 27.18 -7.48
N ASN A 79 22.45 27.30 -7.01
CA ASN A 79 22.95 28.58 -6.50
C ASN A 79 23.34 29.53 -7.65
N ASP A 80 23.70 30.78 -7.33
CA ASP A 80 24.08 31.81 -8.31
C ASP A 80 25.31 31.44 -9.17
N GLN A 81 26.03 30.37 -8.80
CA GLN A 81 27.22 29.85 -9.48
C GLN A 81 26.89 28.65 -10.39
N GLY A 82 25.61 28.28 -10.54
CA GLY A 82 25.19 27.14 -11.34
C GLY A 82 25.40 25.78 -10.67
N MET A 83 25.70 25.73 -9.37
CA MET A 83 25.92 24.49 -8.62
C MET A 83 24.60 23.98 -8.03
N ILE A 84 24.30 22.70 -8.27
CA ILE A 84 23.16 21.99 -7.67
C ILE A 84 23.48 21.69 -6.20
N ILE A 85 22.68 22.23 -5.28
CA ILE A 85 22.75 21.97 -3.85
C ILE A 85 21.48 21.24 -3.40
N VAL A 86 21.65 20.20 -2.58
CA VAL A 86 20.52 19.52 -1.92
C VAL A 86 20.08 20.41 -0.75
N THR A 87 18.84 20.90 -0.79
CA THR A 87 18.29 21.76 0.26
C THR A 87 17.46 20.99 1.27
N ASP A 88 16.86 19.88 0.85
CA ASP A 88 16.03 19.02 1.69
C ASP A 88 16.06 17.60 1.14
N ASP A 89 16.32 16.61 2.00
CA ASP A 89 16.35 15.20 1.63
C ASP A 89 15.37 14.41 2.50
N LYS A 90 14.23 14.07 1.90
CA LYS A 90 13.17 13.25 2.51
C LYS A 90 13.17 11.82 1.97
N SER A 91 14.20 11.42 1.23
CA SER A 91 14.26 10.10 0.61
C SER A 91 14.28 8.94 1.63
N GLN A 92 14.63 9.23 2.88
CA GLN A 92 14.63 8.26 3.99
C GLN A 92 13.65 8.63 5.10
N ASP A 93 12.76 9.58 4.85
CA ASP A 93 11.69 9.92 5.78
C ASP A 93 10.51 8.96 5.60
N PHE A 94 10.14 8.27 6.67
CA PHE A 94 9.08 7.26 6.68
C PHE A 94 7.74 7.82 6.19
N ASP A 95 7.33 9.00 6.65
CA ASP A 95 6.04 9.57 6.30
C ASP A 95 6.01 10.02 4.83
N ALA A 96 7.07 10.69 4.37
CA ALA A 96 7.20 11.14 2.98
C ALA A 96 7.26 9.96 2.00
N VAL A 97 8.06 8.93 2.30
CA VAL A 97 8.17 7.74 1.46
C VAL A 97 6.85 6.97 1.43
N THR A 98 6.18 6.82 2.57
CA THR A 98 4.88 6.13 2.66
C THR A 98 3.82 6.84 1.82
N ALA A 99 3.80 8.18 1.82
CA ALA A 99 2.88 8.97 1.01
C ALA A 99 3.11 8.76 -0.51
N GLU A 100 4.35 8.69 -0.98
CA GLU A 100 4.64 8.45 -2.39
C GLU A 100 4.31 6.99 -2.79
N PHE A 101 4.48 6.01 -1.90
CA PHE A 101 3.98 4.66 -2.13
C PHE A 101 2.45 4.60 -2.25
N GLU A 102 1.72 5.31 -1.38
CA GLU A 102 0.26 5.41 -1.47
C GLU A 102 -0.18 6.02 -2.81
N LYS A 103 0.54 7.03 -3.28
CA LYS A 103 0.32 7.64 -4.60
C LYS A 103 0.59 6.66 -5.73
N TYR A 104 1.74 5.98 -5.71
CA TYR A 104 2.08 4.94 -6.69
C TYR A 104 1.02 3.85 -6.75
N ALA A 105 0.57 3.35 -5.58
CA ALA A 105 -0.43 2.30 -5.51
C ALA A 105 -1.80 2.74 -6.05
N LYS A 106 -2.16 4.02 -5.89
CA LYS A 106 -3.36 4.63 -6.47
C LYS A 106 -3.25 4.81 -8.00
N GLU A 107 -2.10 5.25 -8.50
CA GLU A 107 -1.88 5.43 -9.95
C GLU A 107 -1.94 4.10 -10.71
N GLN A 108 -1.52 3.00 -10.08
CA GLN A 108 -1.58 1.65 -10.65
C GLN A 108 -2.94 0.96 -10.47
N LYS A 109 -3.94 1.64 -9.90
CA LYS A 109 -5.27 1.10 -9.71
C LYS A 109 -5.98 0.96 -11.06
N SER A 110 -6.05 -0.27 -11.57
CA SER A 110 -6.92 -0.59 -12.70
C SER A 110 -8.34 -0.84 -12.20
N LEU A 111 -9.26 0.09 -12.45
CA LEU A 111 -10.69 -0.10 -12.17
C LEU A 111 -11.24 -1.33 -12.91
N THR A 112 -10.78 -1.59 -14.13
CA THR A 112 -11.11 -2.79 -14.91
C THR A 112 -10.70 -4.06 -14.19
N ALA A 113 -9.46 -4.16 -13.70
CA ALA A 113 -8.98 -5.32 -12.95
C ALA A 113 -9.76 -5.52 -11.64
N CYS A 114 -10.09 -4.41 -10.94
CA CYS A 114 -10.91 -4.46 -9.73
C CYS A 114 -12.32 -5.01 -10.03
N ARG A 115 -12.99 -4.47 -11.05
CA ARG A 115 -14.34 -4.90 -11.47
C ARG A 115 -14.35 -6.36 -11.90
N GLU A 116 -13.36 -6.81 -12.67
CA GLU A 116 -13.21 -8.22 -13.01
C GLU A 116 -13.01 -9.12 -11.79
N TYR A 117 -12.15 -8.72 -10.86
CA TYR A 117 -11.89 -9.46 -9.63
C TYR A 117 -13.14 -9.58 -8.74
N PHE A 118 -13.94 -8.52 -8.67
CA PHE A 118 -15.24 -8.52 -8.00
C PHE A 118 -16.23 -9.44 -8.73
N ASN A 119 -16.40 -9.29 -10.04
CA ASN A 119 -17.36 -10.05 -10.85
C ASN A 119 -17.07 -11.56 -10.87
N LYS A 120 -15.80 -11.96 -10.70
CA LYS A 120 -15.41 -13.38 -10.62
C LYS A 120 -15.78 -14.05 -9.29
N ARG A 121 -16.21 -13.29 -8.26
CA ARG A 121 -16.53 -13.83 -6.93
C ARG A 121 -17.94 -14.43 -6.87
N ASN A 122 -18.01 -15.76 -6.91
CA ASN A 122 -19.24 -16.53 -6.68
C ASN A 122 -19.27 -17.17 -5.29
N GLN A 123 -20.45 -17.30 -4.67
CA GLN A 123 -20.63 -18.03 -3.40
C GLN A 123 -20.25 -19.50 -3.59
N LYS A 124 -19.39 -20.03 -2.71
CA LYS A 124 -18.96 -21.43 -2.81
C LYS A 124 -20.03 -22.36 -2.25
N ALA A 125 -20.07 -23.60 -2.74
CA ALA A 125 -20.95 -24.63 -2.19
C ALA A 125 -20.65 -24.84 -0.69
N GLY A 126 -21.66 -24.67 0.16
CA GLY A 126 -21.54 -24.77 1.62
C GLY A 126 -20.97 -23.54 2.33
N GLU A 127 -20.67 -22.44 1.62
CA GLU A 127 -20.24 -21.18 2.25
C GLU A 127 -21.44 -20.44 2.87
N PRO A 128 -21.38 -20.07 4.17
CA PRO A 128 -22.42 -19.25 4.78
C PRO A 128 -22.58 -17.91 4.05
N LEU A 129 -23.84 -17.51 3.80
CA LEU A 129 -24.16 -16.27 3.10
C LEU A 129 -23.49 -15.04 3.74
N ALA A 130 -23.42 -15.01 5.08
CA ALA A 130 -22.80 -13.90 5.82
C ALA A 130 -21.31 -13.73 5.49
N ASN A 131 -20.56 -14.84 5.33
CA ASN A 131 -19.14 -14.81 4.99
C ASN A 131 -18.93 -14.34 3.55
N TRP A 132 -19.75 -14.85 2.63
CA TRP A 132 -19.75 -14.41 1.23
C TRP A 132 -20.07 -12.92 1.09
N LEU A 133 -21.11 -12.45 1.77
CA LEU A 133 -21.52 -11.04 1.74
C LEU A 133 -20.47 -10.12 2.35
N THR A 134 -19.80 -10.55 3.42
CA THR A 134 -18.71 -9.80 4.03
C THR A 134 -17.52 -9.66 3.08
N ASP A 135 -17.13 -10.76 2.42
CA ASP A 135 -16.05 -10.75 1.43
C ASP A 135 -16.41 -9.86 0.21
N LEU A 136 -17.66 -9.92 -0.27
CA LEU A 136 -18.14 -9.01 -1.33
C LEU A 136 -18.08 -7.54 -0.93
N LYS A 137 -18.52 -7.20 0.29
CA LYS A 137 -18.46 -5.83 0.81
C LYS A 137 -17.04 -5.32 0.90
N ASN A 138 -16.08 -6.17 1.28
CA ASN A 138 -14.68 -5.77 1.32
C ASN A 138 -14.11 -5.56 -0.09
N ARG A 139 -14.51 -6.38 -1.07
CA ARG A 139 -14.04 -6.26 -2.47
C ARG A 139 -14.59 -5.01 -3.16
N ILE A 140 -15.86 -4.67 -2.94
CA ILE A 140 -16.53 -3.58 -3.66
C ILE A 140 -15.98 -2.18 -3.30
N GLN A 141 -15.46 -2.01 -2.07
CA GLN A 141 -14.96 -0.73 -1.55
C GLN A 141 -13.88 -0.10 -2.43
N HIS A 142 -13.12 -0.92 -3.14
CA HIS A 142 -11.97 -0.46 -3.92
C HIS A 142 -12.26 -0.33 -5.42
N CYS A 143 -13.46 -0.68 -5.89
CA CYS A 143 -13.78 -0.69 -7.32
C CYS A 143 -14.63 0.52 -7.78
N GLU A 144 -14.78 1.52 -6.92
CA GLU A 144 -15.41 2.83 -7.22
C GLU A 144 -16.81 2.71 -7.85
N TYR A 145 -17.56 1.68 -7.46
CA TYR A 145 -18.92 1.43 -7.93
C TYR A 145 -19.94 2.50 -7.50
N GLN A 146 -19.55 3.51 -6.71
CA GLN A 146 -20.39 4.66 -6.40
C GLN A 146 -20.53 5.62 -7.59
N GLN A 147 -19.61 5.58 -8.56
CA GLN A 147 -19.60 6.43 -9.75
C GLN A 147 -19.98 5.67 -11.03
N ILE A 148 -20.70 4.54 -10.89
CA ILE A 148 -21.09 3.70 -12.04
C ILE A 148 -21.83 4.53 -13.09
N GLU A 149 -22.78 5.37 -12.67
CA GLU A 149 -23.60 6.16 -13.58
C GLU A 149 -22.74 7.04 -14.50
N ASP A 150 -21.73 7.72 -13.95
CA ASP A 150 -20.81 8.55 -14.73
C ASP A 150 -19.89 7.71 -15.62
N SER A 151 -19.41 6.56 -15.14
CA SER A 151 -18.57 5.67 -15.96
C SER A 151 -19.33 5.04 -17.13
N ILE A 152 -20.59 4.64 -16.94
CA ILE A 152 -21.44 4.09 -18.01
C ILE A 152 -21.75 5.17 -19.06
N ARG A 153 -21.95 6.42 -18.64
CA ARG A 153 -22.19 7.54 -19.57
C ARG A 153 -20.95 7.89 -20.39
N HIS A 154 -19.75 7.68 -19.86
CA HIS A 154 -18.49 7.93 -20.56
C HIS A 154 -18.11 6.78 -21.49
N ASP A 155 -18.24 5.53 -21.03
CA ASP A 155 -17.85 4.32 -21.78
C ASP A 155 -18.92 3.88 -22.81
N GLY A 156 -20.16 4.34 -22.68
CA GLY A 156 -21.29 4.00 -23.55
C GLY A 156 -21.42 4.86 -24.82
N GLY A 157 -20.50 5.81 -25.05
CA GLY A 157 -20.44 6.63 -26.25
C GLY A 157 -19.60 5.97 -27.34
N CYS A 158 -20.17 5.01 -28.05
CA CYS A 158 -19.72 4.68 -29.41
C CYS A 158 -20.13 5.78 -30.40
#